data_AF-A0AAU7X6I4-F1
#
_entry.id   AF-A0AAU7X6I4-F1
#
_cell.length_a   1.000
_cell.length_b   1.000
_cell.length_c   1.000
_cell.angle_alpha   90.00
_cell.angle_beta   90.00
_cell.angle_gamma   90.00
#
_symmetry.space_group_name_H-M   'P 1'
#
loop_
_entity.id
_entity.type
_entity.pdbx_description
1 polymer ?
#
loop_
_entity_poly.entity_id
_entity_poly.type
_entity_poly.pdbx_seq_one_letter_code
_entity_poly.pdbx_strand_id
1 'polypeptide(L)'
;MRPRTRGRSAAAFGCVALVATGGWGWGSFEHFVRVPAAQETQRIAYTLDLVDRFYEMPAHDAYMRLSDDLKPWWSTIEPIQREIAAAKDDETRNVLIAKRDASLDAFIREKGLAPRIDLLVQSFDQFTRCLGLKICDENILRGAISIDVKRIYRTFRPYILKRREGTLVEDKEFGRDLEDLFFRFG
;
A
#
# COMPACT_ATOMS: atom_id res chain seq x y z
N MET A 1 -31.22 -79.06 -4.81
CA MET A 1 -31.48 -77.85 -4.00
C MET A 1 -30.24 -76.97 -4.03
N ARG A 2 -30.31 -75.76 -4.60
CA ARG A 2 -29.22 -74.77 -4.57
C ARG A 2 -29.69 -73.53 -3.77
N PRO A 3 -28.92 -72.98 -2.82
CA PRO A 3 -29.30 -71.74 -2.18
C PRO A 3 -28.98 -70.55 -3.10
N ARG A 4 -29.95 -69.64 -3.22
CA ARG A 4 -29.86 -68.35 -3.89
C ARG A 4 -28.90 -67.43 -3.14
N THR A 5 -27.85 -66.95 -3.79
CA THR A 5 -27.03 -65.82 -3.33
C THR A 5 -27.80 -64.51 -3.50
N ARG A 6 -28.48 -64.03 -2.45
CA ARG A 6 -28.86 -62.62 -2.29
C ARG A 6 -27.70 -61.91 -1.60
N GLY A 7 -26.93 -61.12 -2.33
CA GLY A 7 -25.81 -60.37 -1.73
C GLY A 7 -25.17 -59.31 -2.63
N ARG A 8 -25.85 -58.83 -3.67
CA ARG A 8 -25.26 -57.89 -4.64
C ARG A 8 -25.66 -56.42 -4.48
N SER A 9 -26.62 -56.10 -3.61
CA SER A 9 -27.10 -54.71 -3.47
C SER A 9 -26.30 -53.87 -2.47
N ALA A 10 -25.87 -54.41 -1.33
CA ALA A 10 -25.22 -53.62 -0.28
C ALA A 10 -23.82 -53.09 -0.66
N ALA A 11 -23.02 -53.88 -1.38
CA ALA A 11 -21.68 -53.50 -1.80
C ALA A 11 -21.68 -52.38 -2.87
N ALA A 12 -22.68 -52.37 -3.76
CA ALA A 12 -22.84 -51.34 -4.78
C ALA A 12 -23.21 -49.98 -4.17
N PHE A 13 -24.11 -49.95 -3.18
CA PHE A 13 -24.45 -48.71 -2.46
C PHE A 13 -23.29 -48.19 -1.60
N GLY A 14 -22.49 -49.07 -0.98
CA GLY A 14 -21.31 -48.67 -0.21
C GLY A 14 -20.22 -48.01 -1.05
N CYS A 15 -19.96 -48.51 -2.26
CA CYS A 15 -18.97 -47.91 -3.17
C CYS A 15 -19.44 -46.56 -3.73
N VAL A 16 -20.72 -46.41 -4.06
CA VAL A 16 -21.28 -45.13 -4.54
C VAL A 16 -21.29 -44.08 -3.42
N ALA A 17 -21.57 -44.48 -2.18
CA ALA A 17 -21.49 -43.58 -1.03
C ALA A 17 -20.05 -43.13 -0.74
N LEU A 18 -19.05 -44.02 -0.83
CA LEU A 18 -17.63 -43.69 -0.65
C LEU A 18 -17.06 -42.81 -1.79
N VAL A 19 -17.48 -43.05 -3.03
CA VAL A 19 -17.09 -42.20 -4.17
C VAL A 19 -17.77 -40.84 -4.11
N ALA A 20 -19.04 -40.80 -3.70
CA ALA A 20 -19.74 -39.54 -3.45
C ALA A 20 -19.06 -38.77 -2.32
N THR A 21 -18.88 -39.34 -1.12
CA THR A 21 -18.23 -38.64 0.00
C THR A 21 -16.77 -38.30 -0.28
N GLY A 22 -16.04 -39.12 -1.06
CA GLY A 22 -14.71 -38.81 -1.55
C GLY A 22 -14.69 -37.65 -2.55
N GLY A 23 -15.65 -37.58 -3.46
CA GLY A 23 -15.78 -36.48 -4.44
C GLY A 23 -16.20 -35.16 -3.80
N TRP A 24 -17.15 -35.19 -2.85
CA TRP A 24 -17.53 -34.01 -2.06
C TRP A 24 -16.41 -33.59 -1.11
N GLY A 25 -15.71 -34.52 -0.49
CA GLY A 25 -14.56 -34.25 0.37
C GLY A 25 -13.38 -33.66 -0.39
N TRP A 26 -13.06 -34.19 -1.57
CA TRP A 26 -12.03 -33.64 -2.45
C TRP A 26 -12.44 -32.27 -3.00
N GLY A 27 -13.67 -32.12 -3.50
CA GLY A 27 -14.18 -30.83 -3.98
C GLY A 27 -14.23 -29.76 -2.89
N SER A 28 -14.56 -30.15 -1.65
CA SER A 28 -14.54 -29.25 -0.49
C SER A 28 -13.11 -28.90 -0.09
N PHE A 29 -12.19 -29.86 -0.04
CA PHE A 29 -10.78 -29.59 0.20
C PHE A 29 -10.19 -28.67 -0.88
N GLU A 30 -10.54 -28.91 -2.14
CA GLU A 30 -10.10 -28.09 -3.27
C GLU A 30 -10.64 -26.66 -3.15
N HIS A 31 -11.94 -26.47 -2.89
CA HIS A 31 -12.53 -25.14 -2.80
C HIS A 31 -12.24 -24.37 -1.52
N PHE A 32 -12.11 -25.05 -0.37
CA PHE A 32 -11.97 -24.39 0.93
C PHE A 32 -10.52 -24.36 1.43
N VAL A 33 -9.63 -25.20 0.88
CA VAL A 33 -8.23 -25.28 1.34
C VAL A 33 -7.27 -24.99 0.19
N ARG A 34 -7.33 -25.76 -0.91
CA ARG A 34 -6.32 -25.67 -1.98
C ARG A 34 -6.43 -24.38 -2.80
N VAL A 35 -7.63 -24.03 -3.27
CA VAL A 35 -7.86 -22.82 -4.05
C VAL A 35 -7.56 -21.56 -3.22
N PRO A 36 -8.03 -21.42 -1.96
CA PRO A 36 -7.67 -20.29 -1.11
C PRO A 36 -6.17 -20.20 -0.86
N ALA A 37 -5.48 -21.30 -0.56
CA ALA A 37 -4.03 -21.30 -0.35
C ALA A 37 -3.25 -20.94 -1.62
N ALA A 38 -3.70 -21.40 -2.80
CA ALA A 38 -3.11 -21.03 -4.08
C ALA A 38 -3.34 -19.54 -4.40
N GLN A 39 -4.55 -19.02 -4.13
CA GLN A 39 -4.87 -17.60 -4.29
C GLN A 39 -4.07 -16.72 -3.33
N GLU A 40 -3.89 -17.15 -2.08
CA GLU A 40 -3.05 -16.49 -1.10
C GLU A 40 -1.58 -16.45 -1.56
N THR A 41 -1.04 -17.60 -2.01
CA THR A 41 0.32 -17.68 -2.54
C THR A 41 0.50 -16.75 -3.76
N GLN A 42 -0.48 -16.69 -4.66
CA GLN A 42 -0.46 -15.79 -5.81
C GLN A 42 -0.49 -14.32 -5.40
N ARG A 43 -1.34 -13.96 -4.42
CA ARG A 43 -1.41 -12.60 -3.88
C ARG A 43 -0.09 -12.19 -3.23
N ILE A 44 0.52 -13.08 -2.45
CA ILE A 44 1.84 -12.88 -1.84
C ILE A 44 2.90 -12.66 -2.92
N ALA A 45 2.98 -13.57 -3.90
CA ALA A 45 3.96 -13.49 -4.98
C ALA A 45 3.81 -12.21 -5.81
N TYR A 46 2.58 -11.84 -6.16
CA TYR A 46 2.28 -10.60 -6.88
C TYR A 46 2.67 -9.37 -6.06
N THR A 47 2.46 -9.40 -4.73
CA THR A 47 2.82 -8.29 -3.85
C THR A 47 4.33 -8.09 -3.78
N LEU A 48 5.09 -9.19 -3.64
CA LEU A 48 6.55 -9.14 -3.64
C LEU A 48 7.07 -8.62 -4.96
N ASP A 49 6.56 -9.12 -6.09
CA ASP A 49 6.92 -8.64 -7.43
C ASP A 49 6.58 -7.16 -7.64
N LEU A 50 5.44 -6.69 -7.14
CA LEU A 50 5.07 -5.27 -7.19
C LEU A 50 6.03 -4.40 -6.38
N VAL A 51 6.41 -4.85 -5.18
CA VAL A 51 7.37 -4.17 -4.32
C VAL A 51 8.76 -4.13 -4.97
N ASP A 52 9.22 -5.24 -5.55
CA ASP A 52 10.50 -5.33 -6.25
C ASP A 52 10.54 -4.38 -7.45
N ARG A 53 9.47 -4.37 -8.27
CA ARG A 53 9.36 -3.43 -9.39
C ARG A 53 9.38 -1.99 -8.93
N PHE A 54 8.76 -1.65 -7.80
CA PHE A 54 8.81 -0.29 -7.25
C PHE A 54 10.25 0.12 -6.93
N TYR A 55 11.07 -0.75 -6.35
CA TYR A 55 12.48 -0.46 -6.06
C TYR A 55 13.33 -0.21 -7.31
N GLU A 56 12.92 -0.78 -8.45
CA GLU A 56 13.54 -0.59 -9.76
C GLU A 56 12.99 0.63 -10.53
N MET A 57 11.88 1.23 -10.08
CA MET A 57 11.26 2.36 -10.77
C MET A 57 12.08 3.66 -10.61
N PRO A 58 12.04 4.55 -11.62
CA PRO A 58 12.60 5.90 -11.50
C PRO A 58 12.05 6.70 -10.30
N ALA A 59 10.84 6.38 -9.84
CA ALA A 59 10.23 6.98 -8.65
C ALA A 59 11.02 6.64 -7.37
N HIS A 60 11.52 5.41 -7.22
CA HIS A 60 12.31 5.02 -6.07
C HIS A 60 13.72 5.63 -6.10
N ASP A 61 14.36 5.71 -7.27
CA ASP A 61 15.60 6.48 -7.44
C ASP A 61 15.38 7.97 -7.10
N ALA A 62 14.25 8.55 -7.53
CA ALA A 62 13.86 9.91 -7.14
C ALA A 62 13.71 10.05 -5.62
N TYR A 63 13.10 9.08 -4.93
CA TYR A 63 13.00 9.06 -3.46
C TYR A 63 14.38 9.07 -2.79
N MET A 64 15.28 8.19 -3.23
CA MET A 64 16.63 8.10 -2.66
C MET A 64 17.40 9.42 -2.81
N ARG A 65 17.29 10.06 -3.98
CA ARG A 65 17.94 11.37 -4.24
C ARG A 65 17.27 12.51 -3.49
N LEU A 66 15.94 12.51 -3.39
CA LEU A 66 15.19 13.55 -2.64
C LEU A 66 15.64 13.63 -1.18
N SER A 67 16.01 12.50 -0.56
CA SER A 67 16.57 12.51 0.80
C SER A 67 17.85 13.34 0.89
N ASP A 68 18.74 13.23 -0.09
CA ASP A 68 19.98 14.01 -0.14
C ASP A 68 19.72 15.47 -0.51
N ASP A 69 18.86 15.71 -1.50
CA ASP A 69 18.48 17.05 -1.95
C ASP A 69 17.80 17.88 -0.85
N LEU A 70 17.09 17.23 0.07
CA LEU A 70 16.41 17.88 1.20
C LEU A 70 17.33 18.14 2.42
N LYS A 71 18.54 17.57 2.48
CA LYS A 71 19.47 17.78 3.61
C LYS A 71 19.69 19.26 3.96
N PRO A 72 19.91 20.18 2.99
CA PRO A 72 20.08 21.59 3.30
C PRO A 72 18.83 22.21 3.93
N TRP A 73 17.64 21.85 3.43
CA TRP A 73 16.39 22.33 4.00
C TRP A 73 16.18 21.83 5.43
N TRP A 74 16.46 20.55 5.70
CA TRP A 74 16.36 19.99 7.06
C TRP A 74 17.21 20.74 8.08
N SER A 75 18.44 21.10 7.71
CA SER A 75 19.32 21.89 8.58
C SER A 75 18.78 23.29 8.87
N THR A 76 18.05 23.87 7.92
CA THR A 76 17.51 25.24 8.03
C THR A 76 16.24 25.28 8.88
N ILE A 77 15.43 24.21 8.87
CA ILE A 77 14.17 24.17 9.61
C ILE A 77 14.28 23.62 11.03
N GLU A 78 15.45 23.12 11.44
CA GLU A 78 15.67 22.55 12.77
C GLU A 78 15.27 23.51 13.92
N PRO A 79 15.61 24.82 13.87
CA PRO A 79 15.15 25.77 14.89
C PRO A 79 13.62 25.87 14.96
N ILE A 80 12.95 25.92 13.80
CA ILE A 80 11.48 25.98 13.72
C ILE A 80 10.84 24.72 14.32
N GLN A 81 11.43 23.54 14.09
CA GLN A 81 10.94 22.28 14.67
C GLN A 81 11.06 22.27 16.20
N ARG A 82 12.16 22.81 16.75
CA ARG A 82 12.32 22.95 18.21
C ARG A 82 11.29 23.91 18.79
N GLU A 83 11.02 25.01 18.11
CA GLU A 83 9.97 25.96 18.50
C GLU A 83 8.57 25.34 18.45
N ILE A 84 8.25 24.55 17.42
CA ILE A 84 6.97 23.82 17.31
C ILE A 84 6.79 22.87 18.51
N ALA A 85 7.82 22.12 18.87
CA ALA A 85 7.78 21.18 19.98
C ALA A 85 7.65 21.88 21.34
N ALA A 86 8.16 23.11 21.47
CA ALA A 86 8.09 23.91 22.68
C ALA A 86 6.81 24.78 22.79
N ALA A 87 6.02 24.88 21.72
CA ALA A 87 4.82 25.73 21.68
C ALA A 87 3.74 25.24 22.67
N LYS A 88 3.30 26.16 23.53
CA LYS A 88 2.36 25.89 24.64
C LYS A 88 0.89 25.97 24.24
N ASP A 89 0.58 26.72 23.19
CA ASP A 89 -0.75 26.90 22.64
C ASP A 89 -0.81 26.49 21.16
N ASP A 90 -1.99 26.09 20.73
CA ASP A 90 -2.21 25.56 19.38
C ASP A 90 -2.12 26.65 18.30
N GLU A 91 -2.44 27.90 18.63
CA GLU A 91 -2.37 29.02 17.68
C GLU A 91 -0.91 29.29 17.26
N THR A 92 -0.01 29.48 18.23
CA THR A 92 1.43 29.65 18.00
C THR A 92 2.00 28.45 17.26
N ARG A 93 1.62 27.23 17.67
CA ARG A 93 2.06 25.99 17.00
C ARG A 93 1.65 25.98 15.53
N ASN A 94 0.42 26.35 15.22
CA ASN A 94 -0.10 26.39 13.85
C ASN A 94 0.62 27.42 12.99
N VAL A 95 0.95 28.60 13.53
CA VAL A 95 1.74 29.62 12.82
C VAL A 95 3.15 29.10 12.47
N LEU A 96 3.81 28.41 13.41
CA LEU A 96 5.13 27.83 13.17
C LEU A 96 5.08 26.67 12.16
N ILE A 97 4.04 25.84 12.22
CA ILE A 97 3.80 24.78 11.23
C ILE A 97 3.60 25.40 9.85
N ALA A 98 2.79 26.43 9.71
CA ALA A 98 2.58 27.13 8.44
C ALA A 98 3.89 27.73 7.89
N LYS A 99 4.74 28.28 8.77
CA LYS A 99 6.07 28.81 8.39
C LYS A 99 6.99 27.70 7.87
N ARG A 100 7.05 26.56 8.56
CA ARG A 100 7.80 25.38 8.10
C ARG A 100 7.29 24.91 6.73
N ASP A 101 5.98 24.80 6.59
CA ASP A 101 5.33 24.30 5.38
C ASP A 101 5.56 25.23 4.18
N ALA A 102 5.49 26.55 4.39
CA ALA A 102 5.84 27.55 3.38
C ALA A 102 7.33 27.47 2.98
N SER A 103 8.23 27.22 3.94
CA SER A 103 9.67 27.06 3.66
C SER A 103 9.95 25.83 2.79
N LEU A 104 9.23 24.73 2.99
CA LEU A 104 9.36 23.52 2.18
C LEU A 104 8.96 23.79 0.74
N ASP A 105 7.78 24.38 0.52
CA ASP A 105 7.31 24.69 -0.84
C ASP A 105 8.24 25.67 -1.56
N ALA A 106 8.75 26.70 -0.86
CA ALA A 106 9.76 27.60 -1.42
C ALA A 106 11.03 26.86 -1.84
N PHE A 107 11.54 25.96 -0.99
CA PHE A 107 12.73 25.17 -1.28
C PHE A 107 12.53 24.21 -2.46
N ILE A 108 11.37 23.53 -2.52
CA ILE A 108 10.99 22.65 -3.63
C ILE A 108 11.01 23.40 -4.96
N ARG A 109 10.48 24.63 -4.98
CA ARG A 109 10.46 25.48 -6.18
C ARG A 109 11.85 25.96 -6.57
N GLU A 110 12.61 26.47 -5.60
CA GLU A 110 13.97 26.98 -5.81
C GLU A 110 14.90 25.89 -6.39
N LYS A 111 14.82 24.67 -5.85
CA LYS A 111 15.66 23.55 -6.27
C LYS A 111 15.08 22.74 -7.43
N GLY A 112 13.91 23.09 -7.93
CA GLY A 112 13.26 22.37 -9.04
C GLY A 112 12.93 20.91 -8.71
N LEU A 113 12.55 20.61 -7.46
CA LEU A 113 12.29 19.24 -7.00
C LEU A 113 10.89 18.73 -7.34
N ALA A 114 9.98 19.63 -7.76
CA ALA A 114 8.58 19.30 -8.03
C ALA A 114 8.42 18.07 -8.96
N PRO A 115 9.08 17.97 -10.14
CA PRO A 115 8.90 16.81 -11.01
C PRO A 115 9.28 15.46 -10.36
N ARG A 116 10.30 15.45 -9.49
CA ARG A 116 10.72 14.24 -8.76
C ARG A 116 9.70 13.85 -7.69
N ILE A 117 9.19 14.85 -6.97
CA ILE A 117 8.16 14.65 -5.94
C ILE A 117 6.88 14.14 -6.60
N ASP A 118 6.50 14.69 -7.74
CA ASP A 118 5.31 14.29 -8.49
C ASP A 118 5.39 12.84 -8.93
N LEU A 119 6.50 12.46 -9.55
CA LEU A 119 6.79 11.10 -9.97
C LEU A 119 6.71 10.13 -8.79
N LEU A 120 7.30 10.50 -7.66
CA LEU A 120 7.25 9.70 -6.44
C LEU A 120 5.82 9.56 -5.90
N VAL A 121 5.11 10.67 -5.73
CA VAL A 121 3.75 10.68 -5.17
C VAL A 121 2.78 9.88 -6.04
N GLN A 122 2.89 9.99 -7.36
CA GLN A 122 2.02 9.27 -8.30
C GLN A 122 2.31 7.76 -8.36
N SER A 123 3.55 7.34 -8.08
CA SER A 123 3.92 5.92 -8.13
C SER A 123 3.18 5.04 -7.12
N PHE A 124 2.55 5.63 -6.10
CA PHE A 124 1.78 4.91 -5.10
C PHE A 124 0.40 4.43 -5.58
N ASP A 125 -0.08 4.91 -6.74
CA ASP A 125 -1.36 4.48 -7.33
C ASP A 125 -1.41 2.97 -7.60
N GLN A 126 -0.26 2.35 -7.90
CA GLN A 126 -0.18 0.93 -8.21
C GLN A 126 -0.49 0.08 -6.97
N PHE A 127 -0.07 0.55 -5.80
CA PHE A 127 -0.30 -0.13 -4.53
C PHE A 127 -1.77 -0.04 -4.10
N THR A 128 -2.38 1.15 -4.17
CA THR A 128 -3.82 1.33 -3.86
C THR A 128 -4.68 0.54 -4.83
N ARG A 129 -4.37 0.57 -6.12
CA ARG A 129 -5.09 -0.22 -7.14
C ARG A 129 -4.98 -1.71 -6.86
N CYS A 130 -3.80 -2.20 -6.52
CA CYS A 130 -3.60 -3.62 -6.19
C CYS A 130 -4.43 -4.06 -4.98
N LEU A 131 -4.47 -3.22 -3.94
CA LEU A 131 -5.27 -3.48 -2.75
C LEU A 131 -6.78 -3.37 -3.02
N GLY A 132 -7.21 -2.41 -3.84
CA GLY A 132 -8.60 -2.22 -4.25
C GLY A 132 -9.14 -3.40 -5.06
N LEU A 133 -8.30 -3.97 -5.93
CA LEU A 133 -8.61 -5.19 -6.69
C LEU A 133 -8.48 -6.48 -5.87
N LYS A 134 -8.00 -6.40 -4.63
CA LYS A 134 -7.76 -7.55 -3.73
C LYS A 134 -6.79 -8.59 -4.31
N ILE A 135 -5.86 -8.15 -5.18
CA ILE A 135 -4.84 -9.01 -5.78
C ILE A 135 -3.49 -8.94 -5.04
N CYS A 136 -3.34 -8.00 -4.09
CA CYS A 136 -2.19 -7.95 -3.16
C CYS A 136 -2.51 -8.59 -1.81
N ASP A 137 -1.45 -8.97 -1.10
CA ASP A 137 -1.44 -9.20 0.32
C ASP A 137 -1.16 -7.91 1.09
N GLU A 138 -2.15 -7.47 1.88
CA GLU A 138 -2.05 -6.21 2.61
C GLU A 138 -0.99 -6.26 3.72
N ASN A 139 -0.80 -7.41 4.38
CA ASN A 139 0.14 -7.51 5.48
C ASN A 139 1.57 -7.45 4.97
N ILE A 140 1.86 -8.15 3.88
CA ILE A 140 3.17 -8.07 3.22
C ILE A 140 3.41 -6.66 2.72
N LEU A 141 2.43 -6.06 2.04
CA LEU A 141 2.60 -4.71 1.51
C LEU A 141 2.82 -3.68 2.62
N ARG A 142 2.03 -3.77 3.71
CA ARG A 142 2.21 -2.94 4.91
C ARG A 142 3.61 -3.12 5.50
N GLY A 143 4.08 -4.37 5.64
CA GLY A 143 5.43 -4.66 6.14
C GLY A 143 6.53 -4.08 5.25
N ALA A 144 6.32 -4.07 3.93
CA ALA A 144 7.30 -3.62 2.96
C ALA A 144 7.42 -2.09 2.84
N ILE A 145 6.29 -1.36 2.76
CA ILE A 145 6.30 0.06 2.36
C ILE A 145 5.71 1.03 3.39
N SER A 146 5.16 0.57 4.51
CA SER A 146 4.43 1.46 5.44
C SER A 146 5.30 2.58 6.03
N ILE A 147 6.58 2.32 6.29
CA ILE A 147 7.52 3.32 6.83
C ILE A 147 7.74 4.41 5.79
N ASP A 148 7.99 4.03 4.53
CA ASP A 148 8.23 4.99 3.44
C ASP A 148 6.98 5.79 3.12
N VAL A 149 5.81 5.15 3.01
CA VAL A 149 4.51 5.83 2.87
C VAL A 149 4.33 6.89 3.96
N LYS A 150 4.55 6.52 5.23
CA LYS A 150 4.41 7.44 6.37
C LYS A 150 5.39 8.60 6.30
N ARG A 151 6.64 8.34 5.96
CA ARG A 151 7.67 9.37 5.81
C ARG A 151 7.37 10.32 4.65
N ILE A 152 7.11 9.78 3.47
CA ILE A 152 6.87 10.54 2.24
C ILE A 152 5.62 11.40 2.40
N TYR A 153 4.50 10.82 2.85
CA TYR A 153 3.27 11.59 3.06
C TYR A 153 3.48 12.70 4.08
N ARG A 154 4.07 12.43 5.25
CA ARG A 154 4.29 13.49 6.27
C ARG A 154 5.19 14.62 5.78
N THR A 155 6.25 14.30 5.05
CA THR A 155 7.19 15.30 4.53
C THR A 155 6.52 16.14 3.44
N PHE A 156 5.86 15.51 2.46
CA PHE A 156 5.34 16.23 1.29
C PHE A 156 3.86 16.62 1.39
N ARG A 157 3.17 16.30 2.49
CA ARG A 157 1.77 16.70 2.72
C ARG A 157 1.53 18.19 2.46
N PRO A 158 2.38 19.14 2.92
CA PRO A 158 2.15 20.55 2.63
C PRO A 158 2.18 20.88 1.14
N TYR A 159 3.11 20.27 0.41
CA TYR A 159 3.20 20.40 -1.04
C TYR A 159 2.00 19.79 -1.75
N ILE A 160 1.57 18.59 -1.34
CA ILE A 160 0.38 17.90 -1.88
C ILE A 160 -0.87 18.76 -1.68
N LEU A 161 -1.10 19.27 -0.47
CA LEU A 161 -2.26 20.10 -0.16
C LEU A 161 -2.25 21.40 -0.97
N LYS A 162 -1.11 22.08 -1.03
CA LYS A 162 -0.96 23.31 -1.81
C LYS A 162 -1.19 23.07 -3.31
N ARG A 163 -0.79 21.91 -3.83
CA ARG A 163 -1.08 21.54 -5.22
C ARG A 163 -2.58 21.34 -5.44
N ARG A 164 -3.28 20.67 -4.52
CA ARG A 164 -4.73 20.46 -4.58
C ARG A 164 -5.55 21.75 -4.52
N GLU A 165 -5.00 22.83 -3.98
CA GLU A 165 -5.61 24.17 -4.00
C GLU A 165 -5.59 24.81 -5.41
N GLY A 166 -4.88 24.21 -6.37
CA GLY A 166 -4.82 24.64 -7.76
C GLY A 166 -6.15 24.55 -8.50
N THR A 167 -6.17 25.14 -9.71
CA THR A 167 -7.38 25.21 -10.55
C THR A 167 -7.58 24.00 -11.46
N LEU A 168 -6.54 23.20 -11.69
CA LEU A 168 -6.61 22.03 -12.57
C LEU A 168 -7.35 20.89 -11.86
N VAL A 169 -8.20 20.18 -12.61
CA VAL A 169 -8.98 19.05 -12.06
C VAL A 169 -8.05 17.94 -11.58
N GLU A 170 -7.00 17.65 -12.34
CA GLU A 170 -5.99 16.62 -12.03
C GLU A 170 -5.26 16.89 -10.70
N ASP A 171 -5.09 18.17 -10.34
CA ASP A 171 -4.41 18.54 -9.11
C ASP A 171 -5.26 18.25 -7.87
N LYS A 172 -6.59 18.21 -7.99
CA LYS A 172 -7.49 17.98 -6.85
C LYS A 172 -7.35 16.60 -6.21
N GLU A 173 -6.97 15.61 -7.00
CA GLU A 173 -6.75 14.23 -6.54
C GLU A 173 -5.27 13.91 -6.32
N PHE A 174 -4.37 14.87 -6.52
CA PHE A 174 -2.94 14.65 -6.42
C PHE A 174 -2.56 14.05 -5.05
N GLY A 175 -1.83 12.93 -5.05
CA GLY A 175 -1.39 12.24 -3.84
C GLY A 175 -2.49 11.59 -3.00
N ARG A 176 -3.70 11.42 -3.55
CA ARG A 176 -4.80 10.73 -2.86
C ARG A 176 -4.48 9.27 -2.57
N ASP A 177 -3.80 8.58 -3.47
CA ASP A 177 -3.39 7.19 -3.27
C ASP A 177 -2.36 7.05 -2.14
N LEU A 178 -1.37 7.93 -2.11
CA LEU A 178 -0.39 7.98 -1.02
C LEU A 178 -1.07 8.28 0.33
N GLU A 179 -2.05 9.17 0.34
CA GLU A 179 -2.85 9.50 1.52
C GLU A 179 -3.72 8.31 1.99
N ASP A 180 -4.35 7.58 1.08
CA ASP A 180 -5.11 6.37 1.40
C ASP A 180 -4.21 5.32 2.07
N LEU A 181 -3.04 5.05 1.50
CA LEU A 181 -2.06 4.13 2.09
C LEU A 181 -1.59 4.61 3.47
N PHE A 182 -1.38 5.92 3.63
CA PHE A 182 -0.98 6.50 4.92
C PHE A 182 -2.00 6.19 6.03
N PHE A 183 -3.30 6.38 5.76
CA PHE A 183 -4.35 6.10 6.73
C PHE A 183 -4.63 4.61 6.88
N ARG A 184 -4.54 3.83 5.81
CA ARG A 184 -4.74 2.38 5.82
C ARG A 184 -3.68 1.64 6.63
N PHE A 185 -2.42 2.08 6.55
CA PHE A 185 -1.32 1.55 7.34
C PHE A 185 -1.14 2.27 8.69
N GLY A 186 -2.04 3.22 8.99
CA GLY A 186 -2.04 4.13 10.14
C GLY A 186 -1.84 3.44 11.46
#